data_AF-A0A841YEG9-F1
#
_entry.id   AF-A0A841YEG9-F1
#
_cell.length_a   1.000
_cell.length_b   1.000
_cell.length_c   1.000
_cell.angle_alpha   90.00
_cell.angle_beta   90.00
_cell.angle_gamma   90.00
#
_symmetry.space_group_name_H-M   'P 1'
#
loop_
_entity.id
_entity.type
_entity.pdbx_description
1 polymer ?
#
loop_
_entity_poly.entity_id
_entity_poly.type
_entity_poly.pdbx_seq_one_letter_code
_entity_poly.pdbx_strand_id
1 'polypeptide(L)'
;MNVIIEIIISVMVLIGGLLSILAAIGVIRLPDVYTRTHAAGISNTFGVSILLFATVGYFFHSGEGFNARVILAVFFIYLTTPVASHLINRAAYDTGVPLAIRIRDQLRSVKKQDIKQRKSLIIRQEQIERARQEKEELEDRLDYELREEQIEAYERDENIERERDEQMIEEEADDSENQIIEQDDDSSNEDEK
;
A
#
# COMPACT_ATOMS: atom_id res chain seq x y z
N MET A 1 -38.92 23.75 -36.83
CA MET A 1 -37.51 24.03 -36.49
C MET A 1 -37.25 25.51 -36.70
N ASN A 2 -36.83 26.21 -35.65
CA ASN A 2 -36.63 27.66 -35.67
C ASN A 2 -35.12 27.91 -35.68
N VAL A 3 -34.56 28.25 -36.84
CA VAL A 3 -33.10 28.27 -37.11
C VAL A 3 -32.32 29.11 -36.09
N ILE A 4 -32.93 30.17 -35.57
CA ILE A 4 -32.32 31.03 -34.54
C ILE A 4 -32.03 30.24 -33.25
N ILE A 5 -32.94 29.36 -32.83
CA ILE A 5 -32.80 28.57 -31.60
C ILE A 5 -31.67 27.54 -31.78
N GLU A 6 -31.54 26.94 -32.95
CA GLU A 6 -30.47 25.98 -33.26
C GLU A 6 -29.09 26.65 -33.22
N ILE A 7 -28.98 27.89 -33.74
CA ILE A 7 -27.73 28.67 -33.66
C ILE A 7 -27.37 28.96 -32.20
N ILE A 8 -28.34 29.37 -31.38
CA ILE A 8 -28.11 29.67 -29.96
C ILE A 8 -27.61 28.43 -29.22
N ILE A 9 -28.28 27.28 -29.40
CA ILE A 9 -27.88 26.00 -28.78
C ILE A 9 -26.46 25.62 -29.23
N SER A 10 -26.17 25.72 -30.53
CA SER A 10 -24.85 25.39 -31.09
C SER A 10 -23.73 26.25 -30.48
N VAL A 11 -23.96 27.56 -30.37
CA VAL A 11 -23.00 28.48 -29.73
C VAL A 11 -22.81 28.13 -28.25
N MET A 12 -23.89 27.79 -27.55
CA MET A 12 -23.83 27.45 -26.14
C MET A 12 -23.04 26.16 -25.89
N VAL A 13 -23.21 25.15 -26.75
CA VAL A 13 -22.41 23.91 -26.74
C VAL A 13 -20.94 24.21 -27.01
N LEU A 14 -20.63 25.05 -28.00
CA LEU A 14 -19.24 25.43 -28.30
C LEU A 14 -18.58 26.14 -27.11
N ILE A 15 -19.26 27.07 -26.46
CA ILE A 15 -18.74 27.79 -25.30
C ILE A 15 -18.52 26.83 -24.13
N GLY A 16 -19.48 25.95 -23.82
CA GLY A 16 -19.33 24.97 -22.74
C GLY A 16 -18.19 23.98 -23.01
N GLY A 17 -18.01 23.57 -24.26
CA GLY A 17 -16.87 22.74 -24.69
C GLY A 17 -15.52 23.45 -24.53
N LEU A 18 -15.43 24.71 -24.96
CA LEU A 18 -14.22 25.52 -24.79
C LEU A 18 -13.85 25.71 -23.32
N LEU A 19 -14.84 25.96 -22.45
CA LEU A 19 -14.60 26.06 -21.00
C LEU A 19 -14.12 24.75 -20.38
N SER A 20 -14.63 23.61 -20.87
CA SER A 20 -14.18 22.28 -20.42
C SER A 20 -12.72 22.02 -20.81
N ILE A 21 -12.32 22.42 -22.03
CA ILE A 21 -10.93 22.35 -22.49
C ILE A 21 -10.04 23.28 -21.65
N LEU A 22 -10.47 24.52 -21.39
CA LEU A 22 -9.73 25.46 -20.55
C LEU A 22 -9.56 24.93 -19.12
N ALA A 23 -10.57 24.27 -18.56
CA ALA A 23 -10.45 23.63 -17.26
C ALA A 23 -9.39 22.52 -17.27
N ALA A 24 -9.39 21.65 -18.29
CA ALA A 24 -8.39 20.60 -18.45
C ALA A 24 -6.96 21.17 -18.59
N ILE A 25 -6.78 22.22 -19.41
CA ILE A 25 -5.50 22.92 -19.55
C ILE A 25 -5.08 23.54 -18.21
N GLY A 26 -6.01 24.14 -17.48
CA GLY A 26 -5.77 24.71 -16.16
C GLY A 26 -5.23 23.68 -15.15
N VAL A 27 -5.80 22.46 -15.16
CA VAL A 27 -5.32 21.37 -14.30
C VAL A 27 -3.89 20.95 -14.64
N ILE A 28 -3.54 20.91 -15.92
CA ILE A 28 -2.21 20.47 -16.37
C ILE A 28 -1.15 21.57 -16.15
N ARG A 29 -1.51 22.84 -16.43
CA ARG A 29 -0.56 23.95 -16.47
C ARG A 29 -0.29 24.59 -15.10
N LEU A 30 -1.24 24.53 -14.17
CA LEU A 30 -1.10 25.22 -12.89
C LEU A 30 -0.08 24.54 -11.97
N PRO A 31 0.68 25.31 -11.17
CA PRO A 31 1.83 24.81 -10.42
C PRO A 31 1.46 24.06 -9.14
N ASP A 32 0.28 24.32 -8.58
CA ASP A 32 -0.08 23.88 -7.23
C ASP A 32 -1.42 23.16 -7.19
N VAL A 33 -1.59 22.21 -6.27
CA VAL A 33 -2.83 21.46 -6.03
C VAL A 33 -4.00 22.41 -5.76
N TYR A 34 -3.82 23.45 -4.94
CA TYR A 34 -4.89 24.41 -4.64
C TYR A 34 -5.33 25.18 -5.89
N THR A 35 -4.37 25.59 -6.72
CA THR A 35 -4.65 26.31 -7.97
C THR A 35 -5.29 25.42 -9.02
N ARG A 36 -4.84 24.15 -9.14
CA ARG A 36 -5.43 23.14 -10.02
C ARG A 36 -6.86 22.81 -9.63
N THR A 37 -7.11 22.60 -8.35
CA THR A 37 -8.46 22.32 -7.83
C THR A 37 -9.40 23.52 -8.00
N HIS A 38 -8.88 24.76 -7.92
CA HIS A 38 -9.66 25.95 -8.23
C HIS A 38 -10.04 26.03 -9.71
N ALA A 39 -9.07 25.83 -10.62
CA ALA A 39 -9.32 25.82 -12.05
C ALA A 39 -10.27 24.69 -12.47
N ALA A 40 -10.09 23.48 -11.93
CA ALA A 40 -11.00 22.37 -12.15
C ALA A 40 -12.40 22.69 -11.61
N GLY A 41 -12.50 23.17 -10.36
CA GLY A 41 -13.78 23.34 -9.68
C GLY A 41 -14.68 24.39 -10.33
N ILE A 42 -14.15 25.59 -10.60
CA ILE A 42 -14.96 26.70 -11.11
C ILE A 42 -15.18 26.58 -12.61
N SER A 43 -14.11 26.38 -13.39
CA SER A 43 -14.21 26.40 -14.85
C SER A 43 -14.94 25.17 -15.40
N ASN A 44 -14.71 23.98 -14.86
CA ASN A 44 -15.39 22.77 -15.32
C ASN A 44 -16.88 22.79 -14.97
N THR A 45 -17.24 23.20 -13.74
CA THR A 45 -18.65 23.25 -13.32
C THR A 45 -19.45 24.22 -14.18
N PHE A 46 -18.90 25.40 -14.47
CA PHE A 46 -19.55 26.34 -15.38
C PHE A 46 -19.67 25.79 -16.82
N GLY A 47 -18.60 25.18 -17.35
CA GLY A 47 -18.62 24.59 -18.69
C GLY A 47 -19.68 23.49 -18.84
N VAL A 48 -19.72 22.55 -17.90
CA VAL A 48 -20.69 21.45 -17.89
C VAL A 48 -22.11 21.99 -17.70
N SER A 49 -22.31 23.00 -16.85
CA SER A 49 -23.65 23.58 -16.62
C SER A 49 -24.20 24.23 -17.89
N ILE A 50 -23.38 24.98 -18.62
CA ILE A 50 -23.75 25.58 -19.91
C ILE A 50 -24.13 24.48 -20.92
N LEU A 51 -23.36 23.38 -20.97
CA LEU A 51 -23.67 22.22 -21.82
C LEU A 51 -25.03 21.61 -21.46
N LEU A 52 -25.29 21.38 -20.17
CA LEU A 52 -26.54 20.80 -19.70
C LEU A 52 -27.74 21.73 -19.95
N PHE A 53 -27.59 23.04 -19.79
CA PHE A 53 -28.63 24.01 -20.19
C PHE A 53 -28.88 23.99 -21.70
N ALA A 54 -27.85 23.82 -22.52
CA ALA A 54 -28.01 23.69 -23.97
C ALA A 54 -28.78 22.41 -24.33
N THR A 55 -28.51 21.31 -23.63
CA THR A 55 -29.26 20.06 -23.75
C THR A 55 -30.73 20.22 -23.38
N VAL A 56 -31.05 20.93 -22.29
CA VAL A 56 -32.45 21.24 -21.93
C VAL A 56 -33.13 22.07 -23.03
N GLY A 57 -32.45 23.10 -23.54
CA GLY A 57 -32.95 23.92 -24.63
C GLY A 57 -33.23 23.12 -25.90
N TYR A 58 -32.37 22.16 -26.22
CA TYR A 58 -32.57 21.25 -27.35
C TYR A 58 -33.78 20.35 -27.17
N PHE A 59 -33.92 19.65 -26.03
CA PHE A 59 -35.06 18.77 -25.78
C PHE A 59 -36.40 19.51 -25.77
N PHE A 60 -36.39 20.74 -25.24
CA PHE A 60 -37.56 21.62 -25.30
C PHE A 60 -37.93 22.00 -26.73
N HIS A 61 -36.93 22.25 -27.59
CA HIS A 61 -37.16 22.57 -29.00
C HIS A 61 -37.61 21.36 -29.84
N SER A 62 -37.07 20.18 -29.57
CA SER A 62 -37.37 18.94 -30.29
C SER A 62 -38.74 18.34 -29.96
N GLY A 63 -39.49 18.92 -29.02
CA GLY A 63 -40.83 18.48 -28.65
C GLY A 63 -40.87 17.24 -27.74
N GLU A 64 -39.71 16.74 -27.32
CA GLU A 64 -39.58 15.61 -26.38
C GLU A 64 -39.92 16.00 -24.93
N GLY A 65 -40.10 17.30 -24.67
CA GLY A 65 -40.51 17.84 -23.37
C GLY A 65 -39.34 18.10 -22.42
N PHE A 66 -39.68 18.37 -21.16
CA PHE A 66 -38.73 18.78 -20.13
C PHE A 66 -38.13 17.57 -19.40
N ASN A 67 -36.81 17.40 -19.50
CA ASN A 67 -36.07 16.33 -18.84
C ASN A 67 -35.57 16.74 -17.44
N ALA A 68 -36.34 16.41 -16.40
CA ALA A 68 -35.99 16.71 -15.01
C ALA A 68 -34.63 16.14 -14.56
N ARG A 69 -34.17 15.04 -15.18
CA ARG A 69 -32.86 14.42 -14.91
C ARG A 69 -31.70 15.38 -15.19
N VAL A 70 -31.82 16.24 -16.20
CA VAL A 70 -30.75 17.18 -16.59
C VAL A 70 -30.61 18.30 -15.56
N ILE A 71 -31.73 18.84 -15.06
CA ILE A 71 -31.70 19.83 -13.96
C ILE A 71 -31.15 19.21 -12.68
N LEU A 72 -31.55 17.98 -12.36
CA LEU A 72 -31.02 17.27 -11.20
C LEU A 72 -29.50 17.07 -11.33
N ALA A 73 -28.99 16.76 -12.53
CA ALA A 73 -27.56 16.67 -12.79
C ALA A 73 -26.83 18.00 -12.55
N VAL A 74 -27.37 19.14 -13.04
CA VAL A 74 -26.79 20.47 -12.76
C VAL A 74 -26.74 20.72 -11.26
N PHE A 75 -27.85 20.52 -10.55
CA PHE A 75 -27.93 20.72 -9.11
C PHE A 75 -26.91 19.86 -8.35
N PHE A 76 -26.82 18.57 -8.72
CA PHE A 76 -25.90 17.63 -8.10
C PHE A 76 -24.43 18.02 -8.30
N ILE A 77 -24.06 18.49 -9.50
CA ILE A 77 -22.70 18.97 -9.77
C ILE A 77 -22.39 20.21 -8.93
N TYR A 78 -23.31 21.17 -8.86
CA TYR A 78 -23.12 22.38 -8.04
C TYR A 78 -23.00 22.09 -6.55
N LEU A 79 -23.65 21.03 -6.05
CA LEU A 79 -23.51 20.59 -4.67
C LEU A 79 -22.18 19.87 -4.43
N THR A 80 -21.81 18.97 -5.35
CA THR A 80 -20.71 18.04 -5.15
C THR A 80 -19.35 18.69 -5.40
N THR A 81 -19.23 19.54 -6.43
CA THR A 81 -17.94 20.16 -6.78
C THR A 81 -17.32 21.02 -5.67
N PRO A 82 -18.05 21.93 -4.98
CA PRO A 82 -17.46 22.74 -3.92
C PRO A 82 -17.07 21.89 -2.71
N VAL A 83 -17.85 20.86 -2.37
CA VAL A 83 -17.54 19.92 -1.28
C VAL A 83 -16.27 19.13 -1.62
N ALA A 84 -16.18 18.56 -2.82
CA ALA A 84 -15.01 17.83 -3.28
C ALA A 84 -13.75 18.71 -3.30
N SER A 85 -13.87 19.93 -3.84
CA SER A 85 -12.77 20.91 -3.87
C SER A 85 -12.28 21.25 -2.46
N HIS A 86 -13.19 21.50 -1.53
CA HIS A 86 -12.84 21.81 -0.14
C HIS A 86 -12.13 20.65 0.55
N LEU A 87 -12.62 19.41 0.37
CA LEU A 87 -12.02 18.21 0.95
C LEU A 87 -10.62 17.94 0.40
N ILE A 88 -10.42 18.07 -0.91
CA ILE A 88 -9.11 17.91 -1.56
C ILE A 88 -8.13 18.95 -1.01
N ASN A 89 -8.53 20.21 -0.95
CA ASN A 89 -7.69 21.29 -0.43
C ASN A 89 -7.36 21.09 1.05
N ARG A 90 -8.33 20.67 1.87
CA ARG A 90 -8.10 20.36 3.29
C ARG A 90 -7.13 19.19 3.46
N ALA A 91 -7.28 18.12 2.69
CA ALA A 91 -6.39 16.98 2.71
C ALA A 91 -4.96 17.37 2.29
N ALA A 92 -4.81 18.11 1.19
CA ALA A 92 -3.52 18.60 0.72
C ALA A 92 -2.82 19.50 1.75
N TYR A 93 -3.59 20.34 2.45
CA TYR A 93 -3.05 21.20 3.51
C TYR A 93 -2.62 20.39 4.74
N ASP A 94 -3.43 19.40 5.12
CA ASP A 94 -3.16 18.55 6.27
C ASP A 94 -1.97 17.59 6.04
N THR A 95 -1.73 17.16 4.79
CA THR A 95 -0.53 16.39 4.41
C THR A 95 0.72 17.24 4.22
N GLY A 96 0.59 18.57 4.24
CA GLY A 96 1.71 19.50 4.20
C GLY A 96 2.22 19.82 2.79
N VAL A 97 1.38 19.68 1.76
CA VAL A 97 1.72 20.07 0.38
C VAL A 97 2.09 21.56 0.35
N PRO A 98 3.28 21.92 -0.18
CA PRO A 98 3.73 23.31 -0.22
C PRO A 98 2.87 24.13 -1.19
N LEU A 99 2.62 25.39 -0.83
CA LEU A 99 1.95 26.32 -1.74
C LEU A 99 2.96 26.89 -2.74
N ALA A 100 2.63 26.89 -4.03
CA ALA A 100 3.54 27.40 -5.08
C ALA A 100 3.80 28.90 -4.94
N ILE A 101 2.78 29.68 -4.57
CA ILE A 101 2.91 31.10 -4.27
C ILE A 101 2.50 31.32 -2.81
N ARG A 102 3.48 31.60 -1.95
CA ARG A 102 3.27 31.80 -0.51
C ARG A 102 3.54 33.25 -0.14
N ILE A 103 2.57 34.13 -0.40
CA ILE A 103 2.65 35.54 0.03
C ILE A 103 2.19 35.68 1.49
N ARG A 104 1.07 35.03 1.86
CA ARG A 104 0.56 35.03 3.24
C ARG A 104 -0.28 33.78 3.50
N ASP A 105 0.08 33.03 4.53
CA ASP A 105 -0.69 31.86 5.02
C ASP A 105 -1.04 32.09 6.49
N GLN A 106 -2.27 32.57 6.73
CA GLN A 106 -2.80 32.76 8.09
C GLN A 106 -3.32 31.46 8.70
N LEU A 107 -3.63 30.45 7.89
CA LEU A 107 -4.12 29.18 8.42
C LEU A 107 -3.00 28.42 9.15
N ARG A 108 -1.74 28.62 8.72
CA ARG A 108 -0.57 27.98 9.33
C ARG A 108 -0.31 28.41 10.76
N SER A 109 -0.63 29.65 11.13
CA SER A 109 -0.45 30.11 12.51
C SER A 109 -1.44 29.44 13.45
N VAL A 110 -2.69 29.27 13.00
CA VAL A 110 -3.76 28.61 13.76
C VAL A 110 -3.50 27.10 13.87
N LYS A 111 -3.20 26.43 12.76
CA LYS A 111 -2.96 24.97 12.72
C LYS A 111 -1.57 24.53 13.17
N LYS A 112 -0.71 25.45 13.63
CA LYS A 112 0.69 25.13 13.96
C LYS A 112 0.82 24.01 15.00
N GLN A 113 -0.05 24.03 16.02
CA GLN A 113 -0.05 23.03 17.08
C GLN A 113 -0.55 21.67 16.58
N ASP A 114 -1.65 21.64 15.83
CA ASP A 114 -2.21 20.43 15.22
C ASP A 114 -1.20 19.75 14.27
N ILE A 115 -0.54 20.55 13.43
CA ILE A 115 0.49 20.05 12.51
C ILE A 115 1.67 19.46 13.30
N LYS A 116 2.10 20.12 14.39
CA LYS A 116 3.20 19.63 15.23
C LYS A 116 2.83 18.31 15.93
N GLN A 117 1.63 18.24 16.52
CA GLN A 117 1.13 17.03 17.16
C GLN A 117 1.04 15.87 16.17
N ARG A 118 0.41 16.07 15.00
CA ARG A 118 0.31 15.04 13.95
C ARG A 118 1.67 14.54 13.48
N LYS A 119 2.63 15.44 13.23
CA LYS A 119 4.00 15.04 12.87
C LYS A 119 4.63 14.18 13.95
N SER A 120 4.46 14.54 15.23
CA SER A 120 5.00 13.72 16.34
C SER A 120 4.34 12.35 16.45
N LEU A 121 3.05 12.22 16.12
CA LEU A 121 2.35 10.95 16.10
C LEU A 121 2.84 10.05 14.95
N ILE A 122 3.04 10.62 13.75
CA ILE A 122 3.58 9.88 12.61
C ILE A 122 4.98 9.35 12.92
N ILE A 123 5.85 10.19 13.48
CA ILE A 123 7.21 9.76 13.87
C ILE A 123 7.15 8.65 14.92
N ARG A 124 6.27 8.75 15.92
CA ARG A 124 6.09 7.71 16.94
C ARG A 124 5.59 6.39 16.33
N GLN A 125 4.66 6.45 15.40
CA GLN A 125 4.14 5.27 14.69
C GLN A 125 5.27 4.58 13.90
N GLU A 126 6.05 5.35 13.15
CA GLU A 126 7.20 4.84 12.40
C GLU A 126 8.24 4.19 13.31
N GLN A 127 8.51 4.78 14.49
CA GLN A 127 9.41 4.19 15.49
C GLN A 127 8.88 2.87 16.05
N ILE A 128 7.58 2.78 16.34
CA ILE A 128 6.94 1.54 16.82
C ILE A 128 7.02 0.44 15.77
N GLU A 129 6.78 0.80 14.51
CA GLU A 129 6.84 -0.15 13.39
C GLU A 129 8.25 -0.68 13.16
N ARG A 130 9.27 0.18 13.22
CA ARG A 130 10.68 -0.24 13.18
C ARG A 130 11.05 -1.13 14.36
N ALA A 131 10.67 -0.76 15.58
CA ALA A 131 10.94 -1.57 16.77
C ALA A 131 10.26 -2.95 16.70
N ARG A 132 9.09 -3.03 16.05
CA ARG A 132 8.40 -4.30 15.80
C ARG A 132 9.16 -5.16 14.78
N GLN A 133 9.64 -4.57 13.69
CA GLN A 133 10.46 -5.26 12.70
C GLN A 133 11.77 -5.77 13.32
N GLU A 134 12.47 -4.93 14.09
CA GLU A 134 13.70 -5.35 14.78
C GLU A 134 13.44 -6.50 15.76
N LYS A 135 12.30 -6.49 16.47
CA LYS A 135 11.92 -7.58 17.37
C LYS A 135 11.64 -8.89 16.60
N GLU A 136 10.93 -8.79 15.48
CA GLU A 136 10.61 -9.94 14.61
C GLU A 136 11.89 -10.56 14.02
N GLU A 137 12.82 -9.73 13.52
CA GLU A 137 14.12 -10.19 13.05
C GLU A 137 14.96 -10.85 14.15
N LEU A 138 14.87 -10.36 15.39
CA LEU A 138 15.57 -10.96 16.53
C LEU A 138 14.98 -12.32 16.91
N GLU A 139 13.66 -12.45 16.89
CA GLU A 139 12.94 -13.69 17.18
C GLU A 139 13.27 -14.77 16.13
N ASP A 140 13.32 -14.41 14.86
CA ASP A 140 13.72 -15.32 13.77
C ASP A 140 15.18 -15.78 13.91
N ARG A 141 16.09 -14.86 14.28
CA ARG A 141 17.49 -15.21 14.57
C ARG A 141 17.60 -16.17 15.75
N LEU A 142 16.85 -15.92 16.82
CA LEU A 142 16.87 -16.77 18.00
C LEU A 142 16.29 -18.17 17.70
N ASP A 143 15.22 -18.28 16.90
CA ASP A 143 14.68 -19.59 16.46
C ASP A 143 15.70 -20.37 15.64
N TYR A 144 16.46 -19.68 14.78
CA TYR A 144 17.54 -20.29 14.02
C TYR A 144 18.66 -20.82 14.93
N GLU A 145 19.17 -20.00 15.85
CA GLU A 145 20.22 -20.38 16.80
C GLU A 145 19.79 -21.57 17.68
N LEU A 146 18.55 -21.56 18.18
CA LEU A 146 18.00 -22.66 18.98
C LEU A 146 17.90 -23.97 18.18
N ARG A 147 17.51 -23.90 16.89
CA ARG A 147 17.49 -25.09 16.03
C ARG A 147 18.89 -25.63 15.76
N GLU A 148 19.85 -24.74 15.54
CA GLU A 148 21.25 -25.13 15.33
C GLU A 148 21.80 -25.85 16.58
N GLU A 149 21.54 -25.29 17.77
CA GLU A 149 21.94 -25.92 19.05
C GLU A 149 21.25 -27.28 19.26
N GLN A 150 19.98 -27.43 18.85
CA GLN A 150 19.28 -28.72 18.89
C GLN A 150 19.87 -29.76 17.95
N ILE A 151 20.27 -29.35 16.74
CA ILE A 151 20.92 -30.24 15.77
C ILE A 151 22.28 -30.69 16.31
N GLU A 152 23.09 -29.77 16.83
CA GLU A 152 24.40 -30.10 17.41
C GLU A 152 24.29 -31.01 18.64
N ALA A 153 23.24 -30.85 19.45
CA ALA A 153 22.97 -31.74 20.57
C ALA A 153 22.61 -33.15 20.09
N TYR A 154 21.73 -33.25 19.08
CA TYR A 154 21.35 -34.53 18.48
C TYR A 154 22.54 -35.24 17.82
N GLU A 155 23.37 -34.54 17.06
CA GLU A 155 24.58 -35.12 16.44
C GLU A 155 25.61 -35.59 17.47
N ARG A 156 25.73 -34.87 18.60
CA ARG A 156 26.56 -35.32 19.73
C ARG A 156 26.05 -36.61 20.34
N ASP A 157 24.74 -36.70 20.60
CA ASP A 157 24.13 -37.90 21.16
C ASP A 157 24.28 -39.09 20.20
N GLU A 158 24.05 -38.88 18.89
CA GLU A 158 24.24 -39.90 17.85
C GLU A 158 25.70 -40.38 17.75
N ASN A 159 26.68 -39.48 17.81
CA ASN A 159 28.09 -39.87 17.80
C ASN A 159 28.47 -40.67 19.05
N ILE A 160 27.93 -40.31 20.23
CA ILE A 160 28.16 -41.08 21.46
C ILE A 160 27.55 -42.49 21.36
N GLU A 161 26.37 -42.63 20.76
CA GLU A 161 25.77 -43.94 20.50
C GLU A 161 26.62 -44.77 19.53
N ARG A 162 27.10 -44.17 18.43
CA ARG A 162 27.99 -44.85 17.48
C ARG A 162 29.30 -45.30 18.12
N GLU A 163 29.93 -44.46 18.92
CA GLU A 163 31.16 -44.82 19.65
C GLU A 163 30.93 -45.99 20.64
N ARG A 164 29.77 -46.04 21.30
CA ARG A 164 29.41 -47.18 22.15
C ARG A 164 29.19 -48.46 21.36
N ASP A 165 28.50 -48.37 20.23
CA ASP A 165 28.27 -49.54 19.36
C ASP A 165 29.60 -50.06 18.79
N GLU A 166 30.50 -49.16 18.39
CA GLU A 166 31.86 -49.52 17.96
C GLU A 166 32.65 -50.22 19.08
N GLN A 167 32.62 -49.68 20.31
CA GLN A 167 33.27 -50.32 21.47
C GLN A 167 32.68 -51.68 21.81
N MET A 168 31.35 -51.84 21.73
CA MET A 168 30.68 -53.12 21.95
C MET A 168 31.07 -54.17 20.90
N ILE A 169 31.17 -53.77 19.63
CA ILE A 169 31.61 -54.65 18.55
C ILE A 169 33.08 -55.05 18.74
N GLU A 170 33.93 -54.13 19.17
CA GLU A 170 35.34 -54.40 19.44
C GLU A 170 35.50 -55.36 20.63
N GLU A 171 34.77 -55.14 21.74
CA GLU A 171 34.73 -56.09 22.87
C GLU A 171 34.19 -57.48 22.46
N GLU A 172 33.11 -57.54 21.67
CA GLU A 172 32.53 -58.81 21.22
C GLU A 172 33.44 -59.56 20.24
N ALA A 173 34.21 -58.84 19.42
CA ALA A 173 35.22 -59.42 18.54
C ALA A 173 36.40 -59.97 19.34
N ASP A 174 36.92 -59.23 20.33
CA ASP A 174 38.00 -59.67 21.21
C ASP A 174 37.59 -60.91 22.04
N ASP A 175 36.37 -60.94 22.56
CA ASP A 175 35.81 -62.10 23.28
C ASP A 175 35.69 -63.32 22.36
N SER A 176 35.27 -63.12 21.12
CA SER A 176 35.19 -64.18 20.11
C SER A 176 36.57 -64.71 19.73
N GLU A 177 37.56 -63.83 19.57
CA GLU A 177 38.95 -64.22 19.27
C GLU A 177 39.56 -65.03 20.42
N ASN A 178 39.35 -64.61 21.67
CA ASN A 178 39.78 -65.37 22.84
C ASN A 178 39.10 -66.76 22.93
N GLN A 179 37.82 -66.89 22.59
CA GLN A 179 37.14 -68.19 22.56
C GLN A 179 37.69 -69.15 21.48
N ILE A 180 38.11 -68.61 20.34
CA ILE A 180 38.74 -69.41 19.27
C ILE A 180 40.12 -69.89 19.72
N ILE A 181 40.91 -69.02 20.36
CA ILE A 181 42.23 -69.38 20.90
C ILE A 181 42.10 -70.45 21.98
N GLU A 182 41.12 -70.33 22.89
CA GLU A 182 40.86 -71.36 23.91
C GLU A 182 40.41 -72.71 23.30
N GLN A 183 39.65 -72.71 22.20
CA GLN A 183 39.28 -73.95 21.49
C GLN A 183 40.47 -74.58 20.74
N ASP A 184 41.34 -73.78 20.14
CA ASP A 184 42.54 -74.25 19.44
C ASP A 184 43.57 -74.84 20.44
N ASP A 185 43.72 -74.24 21.62
CA ASP A 185 44.57 -74.75 22.71
C ASP A 185 44.01 -76.05 23.36
N ASP A 186 42.68 -76.22 23.42
CA ASP A 186 42.08 -77.50 23.85
C ASP A 186 42.21 -78.59 22.77
N SER A 187 42.10 -78.24 21.48
CA SER A 187 42.25 -79.20 20.37
C SER A 187 43.69 -79.70 20.19
N SER A 188 44.69 -78.86 20.50
CA SER A 188 46.11 -79.23 20.44
C SER A 188 46.57 -80.06 21.65
N ASN A 189 45.82 -80.07 22.75
CA ASN A 189 46.05 -80.97 23.89
C ASN A 189 45.37 -82.35 23.74
N GLU A 190 44.38 -82.51 22.85
CA GLU A 190 43.76 -83.82 22.58
C GLU A 190 44.57 -84.69 21.60
N ASP A 191 45.39 -84.09 20.74
CA ASP A 191 46.26 -84.82 19.80
C ASP A 191 47.56 -85.38 20.42
N GLU A 192 47.80 -85.15 21.73
CA GLU A 192 49.01 -85.62 22.45
C GLU A 192 48.77 -86.87 23.36
N LYS A 193 47.74 -87.68 23.10
CA LYS A 193 47.48 -88.95 23.81
C LYS A 193 47.52 -90.21 22.95
#